data_AF-A0A117LPE7-F1
#
_entry.id   AF-A0A117LPE7-F1
#
_cell.length_a   1.000
_cell.length_b   1.000
_cell.length_c   1.000
_cell.angle_alpha   90.00
_cell.angle_beta   90.00
_cell.angle_gamma   90.00
#
_symmetry.space_group_name_H-M   'P 1'
#
loop_
_entity.id
_entity.type
_entity.pdbx_description
1 polymer ?
#
loop_
_entity_poly.entity_id
_entity_poly.type
_entity_poly.pdbx_seq_one_letter_code
_entity_poly.pdbx_strand_id
1 'polypeptide(L)'
;MKLRNLLILSVCLVLTTLINAQPLTPEYYLKNKGEVYFRFKADSKQTIDELSRIISIDNVNAEGEVKAYANAKEFAQFLTKNIAYEILPHPGDSPQAALMSTYDQIKNFNNWNTYPTYDAYVQMMYDFATNYPNLCQITQIGSTV
;
A
#
# COMPACT_ATOMS: atom_id res chain seq x y z
N MET A 1 16.42 -39.48 27.32
CA MET A 1 15.17 -39.25 26.55
C MET A 1 14.95 -40.47 25.65
N LYS A 2 13.80 -41.17 25.71
CA LYS A 2 13.59 -42.41 24.93
C LYS A 2 13.62 -42.08 23.42
N LEU A 3 14.23 -42.94 22.58
CA LEU A 3 14.38 -42.75 21.13
C LEU A 3 13.05 -42.40 20.42
N ARG A 4 11.93 -42.94 20.92
CA ARG A 4 10.56 -42.60 20.47
C ARG A 4 10.19 -41.13 20.67
N ASN A 5 10.61 -40.52 21.77
CA ASN A 5 10.34 -39.11 22.06
C ASN A 5 11.26 -38.19 21.23
N LEU A 6 12.44 -38.67 20.85
CA LEU A 6 13.34 -37.96 19.93
C LEU A 6 12.78 -37.96 18.49
N LEU A 7 12.21 -39.09 18.05
CA LEU A 7 11.54 -39.23 16.75
C LEU A 7 10.26 -38.38 16.63
N ILE A 8 9.46 -38.29 17.69
CA ILE A 8 8.26 -37.42 17.69
C ILE A 8 8.67 -35.94 17.65
N LEU A 9 9.72 -35.57 18.39
CA LEU A 9 10.22 -34.19 18.41
C LEU A 9 10.80 -33.76 17.06
N SER A 10 11.51 -34.66 16.35
CA SER A 10 12.03 -34.37 15.01
C SER A 10 10.94 -34.29 13.95
N VAL A 11 9.88 -35.11 14.02
CA VAL A 11 8.73 -35.02 13.11
C VAL A 11 7.96 -33.70 13.31
N CYS A 12 7.77 -33.25 14.55
CA CYS A 12 7.14 -31.95 14.82
C CYS A 12 7.99 -30.77 14.31
N LEU A 13 9.32 -30.86 14.38
CA LEU A 13 10.21 -29.80 13.90
C LEU A 13 10.18 -29.66 12.37
N VAL A 14 10.08 -30.78 11.65
CA VAL A 14 9.93 -30.80 10.18
C VAL A 14 8.55 -30.31 9.72
N LEU A 15 7.51 -30.48 10.55
CA LEU A 15 6.16 -29.98 10.23
C LEU A 15 6.06 -28.45 10.33
N THR A 16 6.86 -27.81 11.19
CA THR A 16 6.86 -26.35 11.35
C THR A 16 7.56 -25.59 10.21
N THR A 17 8.42 -26.23 9.42
CA THR A 17 9.10 -25.58 8.29
C THR A 17 8.27 -25.52 7.01
N LEU A 18 7.05 -26.07 7.01
CA LEU A 18 6.11 -26.03 5.88
C LEU A 18 5.11 -24.87 5.94
N ILE A 19 5.21 -23.98 6.93
CA ILE A 19 4.49 -22.70 6.92
C ILE A 19 5.18 -21.78 5.89
N ASN A 20 4.98 -22.11 4.61
CA ASN A 20 5.44 -21.31 3.50
C ASN A 20 4.62 -20.02 3.45
N ALA A 21 5.31 -18.88 3.23
CA ALA A 21 4.67 -17.65 2.84
C ALA A 21 3.75 -17.93 1.64
N GLN A 22 2.47 -17.56 1.74
CA GLN A 22 1.54 -17.75 0.64
C GLN A 22 2.03 -16.95 -0.57
N PRO A 23 2.11 -17.55 -1.77
CA PRO A 23 2.51 -16.81 -2.96
C PRO A 23 1.51 -15.67 -3.21
N LEU A 24 2.02 -14.50 -3.55
CA LEU A 24 1.20 -13.36 -3.95
C LEU A 24 0.53 -13.69 -5.28
N THR A 25 -0.78 -13.89 -5.26
CA THR A 25 -1.56 -14.24 -6.45
C THR A 25 -2.39 -13.04 -6.92
N PRO A 26 -2.49 -12.81 -8.24
CA PRO A 26 -3.38 -11.77 -8.77
C PRO A 26 -4.83 -11.95 -8.30
N GLU A 27 -5.32 -13.19 -8.26
CA GLU A 27 -6.70 -13.52 -7.91
C GLU A 27 -7.04 -13.10 -6.48
N TYR A 28 -6.09 -13.27 -5.54
CA TYR A 28 -6.27 -12.84 -4.15
C TYR A 28 -6.43 -11.32 -4.07
N TYR A 29 -5.54 -10.57 -4.70
CA TYR A 29 -5.55 -9.10 -4.63
C TYR A 29 -6.75 -8.50 -5.37
N LEU A 30 -7.06 -8.97 -6.57
CA LEU A 30 -8.26 -8.53 -7.30
C LEU A 30 -9.54 -8.77 -6.49
N LYS A 31 -9.65 -9.92 -5.81
CA LYS A 31 -10.84 -10.23 -5.00
C LYS A 31 -10.94 -9.38 -3.73
N ASN A 32 -9.83 -9.17 -3.01
CA ASN A 32 -9.87 -8.56 -1.68
C ASN A 32 -9.59 -7.05 -1.68
N LYS A 33 -8.89 -6.53 -2.69
CA LYS A 33 -8.47 -5.13 -2.80
C LYS A 33 -9.04 -4.44 -4.06
N GLY A 34 -9.54 -5.19 -5.03
CA GLY A 34 -10.07 -4.66 -6.29
C GLY A 34 -9.01 -4.38 -7.35
N GLU A 35 -7.73 -4.43 -6.98
CA GLU A 35 -6.58 -4.14 -7.84
C GLU A 35 -5.37 -5.00 -7.45
N VAL A 36 -4.45 -5.15 -8.41
CA VAL A 36 -3.13 -5.77 -8.21
C VAL A 36 -2.04 -4.72 -8.35
N TYR A 37 -1.02 -4.82 -7.49
CA TYR A 37 0.23 -4.08 -7.64
C TYR A 37 1.30 -5.03 -8.16
N PHE A 38 1.97 -4.66 -9.23
CA PHE A 38 2.92 -5.54 -9.91
C PHE A 38 4.03 -4.74 -10.59
N ARG A 39 5.11 -5.44 -10.92
CA ARG A 39 6.19 -4.90 -11.73
C ARG A 39 6.44 -5.69 -13.00
N PHE A 40 6.97 -5.01 -14.00
CA PHE A 40 7.40 -5.61 -15.25
C PHE A 40 8.54 -4.79 -15.87
N LYS A 41 9.21 -5.36 -16.87
CA LYS A 41 10.20 -4.64 -17.67
C LYS A 41 9.56 -4.12 -18.94
N ALA A 42 9.69 -2.82 -19.20
CA ALA A 42 9.32 -2.25 -20.48
C ALA A 42 10.55 -2.18 -21.40
N ASP A 43 10.40 -2.62 -22.65
CA ASP A 43 11.49 -2.62 -23.63
C ASP A 43 11.76 -1.22 -24.19
N SER A 44 10.79 -0.31 -24.09
CA SER A 44 10.91 1.05 -24.62
C SER A 44 9.93 2.03 -23.94
N LYS A 45 10.19 3.33 -24.10
CA LYS A 45 9.24 4.38 -23.71
C LYS A 45 7.89 4.24 -24.43
N GLN A 46 7.88 3.82 -25.70
CA GLN A 46 6.64 3.60 -26.43
C GLN A 46 5.77 2.53 -25.77
N THR A 47 6.37 1.43 -25.31
CA THR A 47 5.65 0.38 -24.57
C THR A 47 5.00 0.95 -23.31
N ILE A 48 5.68 1.84 -22.60
CA ILE A 48 5.14 2.51 -21.40
C ILE A 48 3.97 3.43 -21.79
N ASP A 49 4.12 4.24 -22.85
CA ASP A 49 3.09 5.15 -23.32
C ASP A 49 1.82 4.40 -23.77
N GLU A 50 1.97 3.24 -24.40
CA GLU A 50 0.86 2.35 -24.77
C GLU A 50 0.17 1.73 -23.55
N LEU A 51 0.97 1.21 -22.60
CA LEU A 51 0.45 0.57 -21.39
C LEU A 51 -0.18 1.55 -20.41
N SER A 52 0.28 2.80 -20.34
CA SER A 52 -0.30 3.85 -19.47
C SER A 52 -1.76 4.19 -19.78
N ARG A 53 -2.26 3.76 -20.95
CA ARG A 53 -3.68 3.89 -21.35
C ARG A 53 -4.54 2.71 -20.88
N ILE A 54 -3.90 1.67 -20.34
CA ILE A 54 -4.51 0.39 -19.96
C ILE A 54 -4.39 0.20 -18.45
N ILE A 55 -3.23 0.47 -17.87
CA ILE A 55 -2.92 0.27 -16.46
C ILE A 55 -2.46 1.59 -15.83
N SER A 56 -2.58 1.70 -14.51
CA SER A 56 -2.14 2.89 -13.78
C SER A 56 -0.65 2.78 -13.42
N ILE A 57 0.19 3.54 -14.10
CA ILE A 57 1.63 3.56 -13.85
C ILE A 57 1.92 4.32 -12.57
N ASP A 58 2.57 3.65 -11.61
CA ASP A 58 2.99 4.21 -10.33
C ASP A 58 4.40 4.81 -10.43
N ASN A 59 5.35 4.02 -10.96
CA ASN A 59 6.73 4.44 -11.07
C ASN A 59 7.45 3.77 -12.25
N VAL A 60 8.36 4.51 -12.88
CA VAL A 60 9.29 4.00 -13.90
C VAL A 60 10.70 4.37 -13.47
N ASN A 61 11.60 3.40 -13.32
CA ASN A 61 13.00 3.69 -13.02
C ASN A 61 13.86 3.89 -14.28
N ALA A 62 15.11 4.33 -14.11
CA ALA A 62 16.02 4.63 -15.20
C ALA A 62 16.33 3.41 -16.08
N GLU A 63 16.22 2.20 -15.52
CA GLU A 63 16.46 0.96 -16.22
C GLU A 63 15.24 0.51 -17.03
N GLY A 64 14.05 1.10 -16.84
CA GLY A 64 12.80 0.69 -17.50
C GLY A 64 12.04 -0.43 -16.78
N GLU A 65 12.33 -0.68 -15.49
CA GLU A 65 11.40 -1.39 -14.61
C GLU A 65 10.23 -0.47 -14.28
N VAL A 66 9.02 -0.99 -14.45
CA VAL A 66 7.77 -0.28 -14.24
C VAL A 66 7.01 -0.94 -13.12
N LYS A 67 6.52 -0.14 -12.18
CA LYS A 67 5.54 -0.56 -11.17
C LYS A 67 4.19 0.05 -11.52
N ALA A 68 3.14 -0.74 -11.39
CA ALA A 68 1.81 -0.32 -11.79
C ALA A 68 0.72 -1.01 -10.97
N TYR A 69 -0.43 -0.35 -10.97
CA TYR A 69 -1.69 -0.88 -10.48
C TYR A 69 -2.60 -1.24 -11.65
N ALA A 70 -3.40 -2.29 -11.46
CA ALA A 70 -4.46 -2.63 -12.41
C ALA A 70 -5.64 -3.28 -11.71
N ASN A 71 -6.86 -2.84 -12.02
CA ASN A 71 -8.06 -3.59 -11.66
C ASN A 71 -8.21 -4.84 -12.55
N ALA A 72 -9.25 -5.64 -12.30
CA ALA A 72 -9.44 -6.92 -12.99
C ALA A 72 -9.52 -6.79 -14.53
N LYS A 73 -10.17 -5.74 -15.04
CA LYS A 73 -10.33 -5.51 -16.49
C LYS A 73 -9.00 -5.08 -17.12
N GLU A 74 -8.31 -4.16 -16.47
CA GLU A 74 -7.03 -3.61 -16.91
C GLU A 74 -5.93 -4.68 -16.90
N PHE A 75 -5.91 -5.50 -15.83
CA PHE A 75 -4.95 -6.57 -15.70
C PHE A 75 -5.18 -7.65 -16.76
N ALA A 76 -6.43 -8.02 -17.03
CA ALA A 76 -6.75 -8.93 -18.14
C ALA A 76 -6.26 -8.40 -19.50
N GLN A 77 -6.38 -7.09 -19.74
CA GLN A 77 -5.83 -6.45 -20.95
C GLN A 77 -4.29 -6.46 -20.96
N PHE A 78 -3.65 -6.20 -19.83
CA PHE A 78 -2.20 -6.30 -19.69
C PHE A 78 -1.70 -7.72 -20.01
N LEU A 79 -2.37 -8.77 -19.54
CA LEU A 79 -1.99 -10.17 -19.81
C LEU A 79 -1.99 -10.51 -21.31
N THR A 80 -2.82 -9.85 -22.12
CA THR A 80 -2.81 -10.04 -23.59
C THR A 80 -1.52 -9.57 -24.26
N LYS A 81 -0.72 -8.73 -23.58
CA LYS A 81 0.56 -8.23 -24.08
C LYS A 81 1.69 -9.24 -23.94
N ASN A 82 1.48 -10.33 -23.20
CA ASN A 82 2.46 -11.40 -23.00
C ASN A 82 3.82 -10.89 -22.46
N ILE A 83 3.76 -9.88 -21.59
CA ILE A 83 4.93 -9.31 -20.91
C ILE A 83 5.11 -10.03 -19.58
N ALA A 84 6.33 -10.47 -19.28
CA ALA A 84 6.64 -11.09 -17.99
C ALA A 84 6.48 -10.07 -16.85
N TYR A 85 5.84 -10.50 -15.76
CA TYR A 85 5.54 -9.65 -14.61
C TYR A 85 5.72 -10.40 -13.30
N GLU A 86 5.79 -9.64 -12.20
CA GLU A 86 5.83 -10.16 -10.83
C GLU A 86 4.84 -9.38 -9.97
N ILE A 87 3.99 -10.09 -9.23
CA ILE A 87 3.08 -9.48 -8.26
C ILE A 87 3.87 -9.04 -7.03
N LEU A 88 3.63 -7.81 -6.59
CA LEU A 88 4.26 -7.21 -5.43
C LEU A 88 3.23 -7.05 -4.30
N PRO A 89 3.67 -6.98 -3.02
CA PRO A 89 2.79 -6.57 -1.93
C PRO A 89 2.19 -5.19 -2.21
N HIS A 90 0.91 -5.00 -1.91
CA HIS A 90 0.28 -3.70 -2.06
C HIS A 90 0.99 -2.67 -1.15
N PRO A 91 1.40 -1.48 -1.65
CA PRO A 91 2.17 -0.53 -0.85
C PRO A 91 1.45 -0.06 0.42
N GLY A 92 0.12 0.05 0.38
CA GLY A 92 -0.70 0.36 1.55
C GLY A 92 -0.76 -0.74 2.62
N ASP A 93 -0.33 -1.97 2.31
CA ASP A 93 -0.20 -3.06 3.30
C ASP A 93 1.19 -3.04 3.97
N SER A 94 2.06 -2.10 3.61
CA SER A 94 3.38 -1.97 4.22
C SER A 94 3.25 -1.67 5.72
N PRO A 95 3.94 -2.42 6.60
CA PRO A 95 3.99 -2.11 8.02
C PRO A 95 4.73 -0.79 8.34
N GLN A 96 5.44 -0.23 7.34
CA GLN A 96 6.05 1.11 7.41
C GLN A 96 5.11 2.22 6.91
N ALA A 97 3.91 1.88 6.43
CA ALA A 97 2.94 2.89 6.03
C ALA A 97 2.62 3.81 7.22
N ALA A 98 2.64 5.12 6.96
CA ALA A 98 2.38 6.10 7.99
C ALA A 98 0.94 5.92 8.52
N LEU A 99 0.81 5.84 9.84
CA LEU A 99 -0.48 5.69 10.49
C LEU A 99 -1.26 7.00 10.37
N MET A 100 -2.57 6.89 10.20
CA MET A 100 -3.46 8.03 10.40
C MET A 100 -3.85 8.11 11.87
N SER A 101 -3.85 9.31 12.43
CA SER A 101 -4.22 9.55 13.83
C SER A 101 -5.40 10.50 13.94
N THR A 102 -6.35 10.14 14.78
CA THR A 102 -7.48 10.97 15.18
C THR A 102 -7.01 12.12 16.06
N TYR A 103 -7.88 13.12 16.22
CA TYR A 103 -7.58 14.29 17.05
C TYR A 103 -7.17 13.90 18.48
N ASP A 104 -7.92 12.99 19.11
CA ASP A 104 -7.66 12.56 20.49
C ASP A 104 -6.28 11.89 20.66
N GLN A 105 -5.76 11.27 19.60
CA GLN A 105 -4.44 10.63 19.60
C GLN A 105 -3.30 11.62 19.45
N ILE A 106 -3.53 12.82 18.91
CA ILE A 106 -2.46 13.80 18.62
C ILE A 106 -2.54 15.08 19.47
N LYS A 107 -3.72 15.42 20.03
CA LYS A 107 -3.95 16.68 20.77
C LYS A 107 -3.01 16.93 21.96
N ASN A 108 -2.44 15.86 22.53
CA ASN A 108 -1.53 15.92 23.67
C ASN A 108 -0.14 15.31 23.37
N PHE A 109 0.14 14.97 22.11
CA PHE A 109 1.36 14.26 21.72
C PHE A 109 2.35 15.17 21.00
N ASN A 110 3.63 15.04 21.35
CA ASN A 110 4.75 15.68 20.62
C ASN A 110 5.28 14.80 19.47
N ASN A 111 4.62 13.68 19.18
CA ASN A 111 5.03 12.79 18.10
C ASN A 111 4.32 13.19 16.79
N TRP A 112 5.05 13.93 15.97
CA TRP A 112 4.60 14.39 14.65
C TRP A 112 4.83 13.37 13.53
N ASN A 113 5.34 12.17 13.84
CA ASN A 113 5.54 11.10 12.86
C ASN A 113 4.24 10.32 12.60
N THR A 114 3.18 11.05 12.22
CA THR A 114 1.85 10.53 11.91
C THR A 114 1.13 11.51 10.98
N TYR A 115 0.15 11.04 10.22
CA TYR A 115 -0.73 11.94 9.46
C TYR A 115 -2.04 12.15 10.22
N PRO A 116 -2.50 13.40 10.45
CA PRO A 116 -3.82 13.62 11.01
C PRO A 116 -4.90 13.15 10.03
N THR A 117 -6.00 12.60 10.54
CA THR A 117 -7.22 12.46 9.72
C THR A 117 -7.72 13.85 9.30
N TYR A 118 -8.59 13.91 8.29
CA TYR A 118 -9.20 15.18 7.87
C TYR A 118 -9.86 15.92 9.06
N ASP A 119 -10.70 15.22 9.82
CA ASP A 119 -11.36 15.79 11.01
C ASP A 119 -10.36 16.25 12.07
N ALA A 120 -9.27 15.49 12.27
CA ALA A 120 -8.22 15.87 13.21
C ALA A 120 -7.52 17.16 12.78
N TYR A 121 -7.18 17.27 11.49
CA TYR A 121 -6.58 18.48 10.93
C TYR A 121 -7.52 19.69 11.05
N VAL A 122 -8.81 19.53 10.74
CA VAL A 122 -9.81 20.58 10.89
C VAL A 122 -9.91 21.03 12.34
N GLN A 123 -10.00 20.10 13.29
CA GLN A 123 -10.06 20.43 14.72
C GLN A 123 -8.81 21.19 15.17
N MET A 124 -7.61 20.74 14.76
CA MET A 124 -6.36 21.43 15.06
C MET A 124 -6.36 22.88 14.57
N MET A 125 -6.89 23.15 13.37
CA MET A 125 -6.99 24.52 12.86
C MET A 125 -7.92 25.39 13.72
N TYR A 126 -9.11 24.88 14.06
CA TYR A 126 -10.06 25.62 14.90
C TYR A 126 -9.56 25.85 16.31
N ASP A 127 -8.85 24.88 16.90
CA ASP A 127 -8.25 25.04 18.23
C ASP A 127 -7.14 26.09 18.21
N PHE A 128 -6.31 26.10 17.17
CA PHE A 128 -5.27 27.10 17.03
C PHE A 128 -5.85 28.52 16.93
N ALA A 129 -6.89 28.70 16.12
CA ALA A 129 -7.62 29.98 16.04
C ALA A 129 -8.30 30.37 17.36
N THR A 130 -8.87 29.40 18.07
CA THR A 130 -9.54 29.63 19.37
C THR A 130 -8.53 30.02 20.46
N ASN A 131 -7.37 29.37 20.49
CA ASN A 131 -6.34 29.61 21.50
C ASN A 131 -5.51 30.87 21.21
N TYR A 132 -5.41 31.28 19.95
CA TYR A 132 -4.63 32.44 19.51
C TYR A 132 -5.45 33.40 18.60
N PRO A 133 -6.57 33.95 19.11
CA PRO A 133 -7.53 34.72 18.30
C PRO A 133 -6.96 36.04 17.75
N ASN A 134 -5.87 36.55 18.35
CA ASN A 134 -5.19 37.77 17.89
C ASN A 134 -4.09 37.49 16.85
N LEU A 135 -3.78 36.21 16.57
CA LEU A 135 -2.73 35.82 15.61
C LEU A 135 -3.29 35.25 14.31
N CYS A 136 -4.48 34.63 14.36
CA CYS A 136 -5.06 33.97 13.21
C CYS A 136 -6.58 33.84 13.30
N GLN A 137 -7.20 33.50 12.16
CA GLN A 137 -8.63 33.23 12.04
C GLN A 137 -8.87 32.13 10.99
N ILE A 138 -9.98 31.42 11.10
CA ILE A 138 -10.44 30.48 10.06
C ILE A 138 -11.30 31.23 9.05
N THR A 139 -11.00 31.04 7.76
CA THR A 139 -11.79 31.60 6.66
C THR A 139 -12.19 30.47 5.71
N GLN A 140 -13.48 30.27 5.49
CA GLN A 140 -13.99 29.31 4.52
C GLN A 140 -14.08 29.96 3.13
N ILE A 141 -13.32 29.43 2.18
CA ILE A 141 -13.23 29.97 0.81
C ILE A 141 -14.04 29.17 -0.23
N GLY A 142 -14.71 28.11 0.18
CA GLY A 142 -15.51 27.25 -0.71
C GLY A 142 -15.89 25.91 -0.07
N SER A 143 -16.28 24.96 -0.90
CA SER A 143 -16.59 23.56 -0.54
C SER A 143 -15.98 22.60 -1.56
N THR A 144 -15.73 21.36 -1.16
CA THR A 144 -15.32 20.27 -2.06
C THR A 144 -16.50 19.84 -2.94
N VAL A 145 -16.20 19.20 -4.08
CA VAL A 145 -17.19 18.59 -5.00
C VAL A 145 -17.69 17.25 -4.49
#